data_AF-A0A128ECB1-F1
#
_entry.id   AF-A0A128ECB1-F1
#
_cell.length_a   1.000
_cell.length_b   1.000
_cell.length_c   1.000
_cell.angle_alpha   90.00
_cell.angle_beta   90.00
_cell.angle_gamma   90.00
#
_symmetry.space_group_name_H-M   'P 1'
#
loop_
_entity.id
_entity.type
_entity.pdbx_description
1 polymer ?
#
loop_
_entity_poly.entity_id
_entity_poly.type
_entity_poly.pdbx_seq_one_letter_code
_entity_poly.pdbx_strand_id
1 'polypeptide(L)'
;MKIDDITPNNFDKVFEKMLKDKKKRGVANARIDFENISINDKIKLILFLIFNGNGVENIIYKILFWENDTEIKNYIETKIPKENFKKIKPYKKGAEPGVIFIEQNEINTDFLKSILLRHFNFELAKEPLLNIRVLLFVKMKNQFSILLDIYDDRGCYAYYL
;
A
#
# COMPACT_ATOMS: atom_id res chain seq x y z
N MET A 1 13.24 -14.54 -10.03
CA MET A 1 12.30 -15.43 -9.32
C MET A 1 10.99 -15.33 -10.07
N LYS A 2 10.35 -16.41 -10.53
CA LYS A 2 8.97 -16.31 -11.01
C LYS A 2 8.11 -16.07 -9.76
N ILE A 3 7.58 -14.87 -9.62
CA ILE A 3 6.58 -14.59 -8.59
C ILE A 3 5.28 -15.11 -9.18
N ASP A 4 4.69 -16.11 -8.52
CA ASP A 4 3.31 -16.52 -8.78
C ASP A 4 2.43 -15.26 -8.68
N ASP A 5 1.36 -15.17 -9.47
CA ASP A 5 0.48 -14.00 -9.43
C ASP A 5 0.10 -13.68 -7.96
N ILE A 6 0.47 -12.48 -7.50
CA ILE A 6 0.09 -12.02 -6.17
C ILE A 6 -1.38 -11.66 -6.25
N THR A 7 -2.14 -12.17 -5.29
CA THR A 7 -3.56 -11.92 -5.09
C THR A 7 -3.77 -11.56 -3.62
N PRO A 8 -4.92 -10.97 -3.25
CA PRO A 8 -5.27 -10.75 -1.86
C PRO A 8 -5.13 -11.98 -0.95
N ASN A 9 -5.28 -13.21 -1.49
CA ASN A 9 -5.24 -14.44 -0.69
C ASN A 9 -3.82 -14.95 -0.39
N ASN A 10 -2.82 -14.62 -1.22
CA ASN A 10 -1.43 -15.04 -1.02
C ASN A 10 -0.47 -13.89 -0.66
N PHE A 11 -0.95 -12.63 -0.67
CA PHE A 11 -0.14 -11.43 -0.43
C PHE A 11 0.76 -11.55 0.79
N ASP A 12 0.22 -11.93 1.95
CA ASP A 12 0.97 -11.97 3.20
C ASP A 12 2.09 -13.01 3.17
N LYS A 13 1.81 -14.19 2.61
CA LYS A 13 2.80 -15.24 2.44
C LYS A 13 3.93 -14.81 1.51
N VAL A 14 3.59 -14.11 0.42
CA VAL A 14 4.59 -13.59 -0.54
C VAL A 14 5.40 -12.47 0.10
N PHE A 15 4.74 -11.55 0.79
CA PHE A 15 5.36 -10.44 1.52
C PHE A 15 6.35 -10.93 2.58
N GLU A 16 5.94 -11.85 3.44
CA GLU A 16 6.81 -12.43 4.46
C GLU A 16 8.01 -13.18 3.86
N LYS A 17 7.76 -13.94 2.79
CA LYS A 17 8.85 -14.61 2.07
C LYS A 17 9.83 -13.59 1.50
N MET A 18 9.34 -12.49 0.94
CA MET A 18 10.18 -11.40 0.44
C MET A 18 11.00 -10.72 1.53
N LEU A 19 10.40 -10.44 2.69
CA LEU A 19 11.13 -9.84 3.81
C LEU A 19 12.29 -10.74 4.27
N LYS A 20 12.08 -12.07 4.29
CA LYS A 20 13.13 -13.07 4.57
C LYS A 20 14.18 -13.11 3.47
N ASP A 21 13.75 -12.94 2.22
CA ASP A 21 14.56 -13.10 1.02
C ASP A 21 15.15 -11.79 0.48
N LYS A 22 15.07 -10.68 1.23
CA LYS A 22 15.51 -9.35 0.77
C LYS A 22 16.96 -9.25 0.31
N LYS A 23 17.80 -10.22 0.67
CA LYS A 23 19.22 -10.33 0.25
C LYS A 23 19.48 -11.35 -0.87
N LYS A 24 18.43 -11.96 -1.42
CA LYS A 24 18.57 -12.94 -2.51
C LYS A 24 18.90 -12.25 -3.84
N ARG A 25 19.56 -13.00 -4.71
CA ARG A 25 19.89 -12.56 -6.08
C ARG A 25 18.61 -12.20 -6.85
N GLY A 26 18.61 -11.02 -7.48
CA GLY A 26 17.50 -10.53 -8.29
C GLY A 26 16.44 -9.75 -7.51
N VAL A 27 16.72 -9.33 -6.28
CA VAL A 27 15.87 -8.41 -5.51
C VAL A 27 16.67 -7.14 -5.23
N ALA A 28 16.19 -5.99 -5.70
CA ALA A 28 16.69 -4.69 -5.25
C ALA A 28 15.79 -4.17 -4.13
N ASN A 29 16.36 -3.56 -3.10
CA ASN A 29 15.61 -3.00 -1.98
C ASN A 29 16.18 -1.66 -1.56
N ALA A 30 15.31 -0.79 -1.04
CA ALA A 30 15.65 0.50 -0.50
C ALA A 30 14.81 0.79 0.75
N ARG A 31 15.41 1.51 1.71
CA ARG A 31 14.67 2.19 2.77
C ARG A 31 14.74 3.68 2.48
N ILE A 32 13.59 4.31 2.34
CA ILE A 32 13.45 5.74 2.10
C ILE A 32 13.03 6.36 3.41
N ASP A 33 13.85 7.28 3.91
CA ASP A 33 13.50 8.06 5.08
C ASP A 33 12.54 9.18 4.70
N PHE A 34 11.46 9.33 5.47
CA PHE A 34 10.45 10.36 5.29
C PHE A 34 10.55 11.47 6.34
N GLU A 35 11.51 11.38 7.27
CA GLU A 35 11.78 12.42 8.23
C GLU A 35 12.09 13.74 7.48
N ASN A 36 11.49 14.84 7.94
CA ASN A 36 11.65 16.18 7.37
C ASN A 36 11.20 16.37 5.89
N ILE A 37 10.47 15.42 5.30
CA ILE A 37 9.84 15.59 3.98
C ILE A 37 8.39 16.06 4.16
N SER A 38 7.94 17.03 3.34
CA SER A 38 6.54 17.47 3.36
C SER A 38 5.60 16.34 2.93
N ILE A 39 4.38 16.26 3.48
CA ILE A 39 3.39 15.23 3.09
C ILE A 39 3.18 15.19 1.58
N ASN A 40 3.08 16.36 0.94
CA ASN A 40 2.88 16.44 -0.50
C ASN A 40 4.06 15.83 -1.27
N ASP A 41 5.29 16.03 -0.80
CA ASP A 41 6.46 15.49 -1.47
C ASP A 41 6.66 13.99 -1.17
N LYS A 42 6.25 13.50 0.02
CA LYS A 42 6.17 12.06 0.31
C LYS A 42 5.24 11.36 -0.69
N ILE A 43 4.04 11.92 -0.91
CA ILE A 43 3.05 11.38 -1.85
C ILE A 43 3.59 11.41 -3.28
N LYS A 44 4.18 12.54 -3.70
CA LYS A 44 4.80 12.65 -5.04
C LYS A 44 5.92 11.63 -5.23
N LEU A 45 6.75 11.39 -4.21
CA LEU A 45 7.81 10.41 -4.28
C LEU A 45 7.24 9.00 -4.46
N ILE A 46 6.25 8.60 -3.66
CA ILE A 46 5.59 7.30 -3.81
C ILE A 46 4.99 7.15 -5.20
N LEU A 47 4.31 8.18 -5.70
CA LEU A 47 3.79 8.18 -7.08
C LEU A 47 4.92 8.02 -8.09
N PHE A 48 6.02 8.77 -7.96
CA PHE A 48 7.17 8.67 -8.85
C PHE A 48 7.76 7.26 -8.90
N LEU A 49 7.89 6.57 -7.75
CA LEU A 49 8.40 5.20 -7.69
C LEU A 49 7.53 4.21 -8.47
N ILE A 50 6.22 4.47 -8.57
CA ILE A 50 5.26 3.59 -9.24
C ILE A 50 5.01 4.00 -10.70
N PHE A 51 5.01 5.30 -11.00
CA PHE A 51 4.65 5.87 -12.29
C PHE A 51 5.81 5.96 -13.29
N ASN A 52 7.04 5.63 -12.90
CA ASN A 52 8.19 5.74 -13.79
C ASN A 52 8.16 4.77 -14.99
N GLY A 53 7.17 3.88 -15.08
CA GLY A 53 6.91 3.04 -16.24
C GLY A 53 5.45 3.12 -16.67
N ASN A 54 5.19 3.54 -17.91
CA ASN A 54 3.93 3.21 -18.57
C ASN A 54 3.78 1.68 -18.57
N GLY A 55 2.71 1.15 -17.97
CA GLY A 55 2.40 -0.28 -18.04
C GLY A 55 2.17 -0.96 -16.71
N VAL A 56 1.48 -0.34 -15.75
CA VAL A 56 0.96 -1.10 -14.60
C VAL A 56 -0.06 -2.12 -15.12
N GLU A 57 0.16 -3.39 -14.82
CA GLU A 57 -0.73 -4.50 -15.17
C GLU A 57 -1.75 -4.76 -14.07
N ASN A 58 -1.30 -4.64 -12.81
CA ASN A 58 -2.11 -4.89 -11.63
C ASN A 58 -1.54 -4.13 -10.42
N ILE A 59 -2.42 -3.66 -9.55
CA ILE A 59 -2.07 -3.06 -8.27
C ILE A 59 -2.94 -3.65 -7.16
N ILE A 60 -2.30 -4.04 -6.06
CA ILE A 60 -2.95 -4.53 -4.85
C ILE A 60 -2.58 -3.61 -3.69
N TYR A 61 -3.59 -3.08 -3.03
CA TYR A 61 -3.46 -2.35 -1.78
C TYR A 61 -3.81 -3.30 -0.65
N LYS A 62 -2.92 -3.44 0.34
CA LYS A 62 -3.27 -3.99 1.64
C LYS A 62 -3.34 -2.83 2.62
N ILE A 63 -4.54 -2.56 3.12
CA ILE A 63 -4.81 -1.52 4.10
C ILE A 63 -5.00 -2.20 5.45
N LEU A 64 -4.05 -1.97 6.35
CA LEU A 64 -4.22 -2.26 7.77
C LEU A 64 -4.91 -1.05 8.41
N PHE A 65 -5.96 -1.26 9.19
CA PHE A 65 -6.71 -0.16 9.81
C PHE A 65 -7.02 -0.41 11.28
N TRP A 66 -7.01 0.67 12.07
CA TRP A 66 -7.46 0.71 13.46
C TRP A 66 -8.71 1.59 13.64
N GLU A 67 -9.40 1.85 12.53
CA GLU A 67 -10.67 2.56 12.49
C GLU A 67 -11.87 1.64 12.70
N ASN A 68 -13.03 2.23 12.96
CA ASN A 68 -14.28 1.48 12.89
C ASN A 68 -14.48 0.92 11.47
N ASP A 69 -14.84 -0.37 11.37
CA ASP A 69 -15.13 -1.06 10.11
C ASP A 69 -16.07 -0.27 9.18
N THR A 70 -17.08 0.41 9.74
CA THR A 70 -18.03 1.21 8.95
C THR A 70 -17.38 2.45 8.35
N GLU A 71 -16.49 3.10 9.09
CA GLU A 71 -15.82 4.33 8.66
C GLU A 71 -14.87 4.08 7.49
N ILE A 72 -13.98 3.09 7.63
CA ILE A 72 -13.04 2.72 6.58
C ILE A 72 -13.78 2.22 5.32
N LYS A 73 -14.86 1.45 5.51
CA LYS A 73 -15.66 0.93 4.40
C LYS A 73 -16.39 2.05 3.66
N ASN A 74 -17.03 2.97 4.37
CA ASN A 74 -17.69 4.12 3.75
C ASN A 74 -16.69 4.98 2.96
N TYR A 75 -15.50 5.22 3.51
CA TYR A 75 -14.45 5.93 2.78
C TYR A 75 -14.04 5.21 1.49
N ILE A 76 -13.74 3.91 1.56
CA ILE A 76 -13.32 3.13 0.38
C ILE A 76 -14.43 3.10 -0.68
N GLU A 77 -15.69 2.87 -0.29
CA GLU A 77 -16.83 2.81 -1.20
C GLU A 77 -17.09 4.13 -1.95
N THR A 78 -16.65 5.27 -1.42
CA THR A 78 -16.76 6.56 -2.13
C THR A 78 -15.77 6.72 -3.29
N LYS A 79 -14.77 5.84 -3.38
CA LYS A 79 -13.65 5.94 -4.34
C LYS A 79 -13.43 4.67 -5.15
N ILE A 80 -13.89 3.52 -4.65
CA ILE A 80 -13.59 2.19 -5.18
C ILE A 80 -14.89 1.37 -5.24
N PRO A 81 -15.21 0.77 -6.40
CA PRO A 81 -16.35 -0.14 -6.53
C PRO A 81 -16.27 -1.32 -5.56
N LYS A 82 -17.43 -1.80 -5.07
CA LYS A 82 -17.51 -2.84 -4.03
C LYS A 82 -16.86 -4.16 -4.45
N GLU A 83 -16.93 -4.48 -5.74
CA GLU A 83 -16.32 -5.64 -6.36
C GLU A 83 -14.79 -5.64 -6.33
N ASN A 84 -14.18 -4.45 -6.18
CA ASN A 84 -12.72 -4.28 -6.25
C ASN A 84 -12.07 -4.29 -4.86
N PHE A 85 -12.82 -4.50 -3.78
CA PHE A 85 -12.24 -4.62 -2.44
C PHE A 85 -12.84 -5.75 -1.62
N LYS A 86 -12.01 -6.34 -0.76
CA LYS A 86 -12.36 -7.46 0.11
C LYS A 86 -11.86 -7.20 1.53
N LYS A 87 -12.80 -7.14 2.47
CA LYS A 87 -12.46 -7.14 3.90
C LYS A 87 -12.11 -8.56 4.33
N ILE A 88 -10.91 -8.76 4.86
CA ILE A 88 -10.41 -10.05 5.34
C ILE A 88 -10.61 -10.18 6.84
N LYS A 89 -10.38 -9.10 7.57
CA LYS A 89 -10.40 -9.09 9.04
C LYS A 89 -11.08 -7.81 9.55
N PRO A 90 -12.08 -7.90 10.44
CA PRO A 90 -12.64 -6.73 11.10
C PRO A 90 -11.69 -6.22 12.20
N TYR A 91 -11.75 -4.92 12.49
CA TYR A 91 -11.08 -4.35 13.65
C TYR A 91 -11.90 -4.62 14.92
N LYS A 92 -11.26 -5.17 15.97
CA LYS A 92 -11.92 -5.57 17.22
C LYS A 92 -11.52 -4.70 18.43
N LYS A 93 -11.19 -3.42 18.22
CA LYS A 93 -10.81 -2.47 19.29
C LYS A 93 -9.65 -2.98 20.16
N GLY A 94 -8.48 -3.14 19.54
CA GLY A 94 -7.25 -3.57 20.21
C GLY A 94 -6.00 -3.22 19.42
N ALA A 95 -4.89 -3.89 19.71
CA ALA A 95 -3.62 -3.68 19.02
C ALA A 95 -3.61 -4.23 17.59
N GLU A 96 -4.39 -5.29 17.33
CA GLU A 96 -4.42 -5.91 16.01
C GLU A 96 -5.28 -5.11 15.03
N PRO A 97 -4.76 -4.80 13.82
CA PRO A 97 -5.52 -4.09 12.82
C PRO A 97 -6.60 -4.97 12.18
N GLY A 98 -7.66 -4.33 11.70
CA GLY A 98 -8.46 -4.86 10.62
C GLY A 98 -7.69 -4.86 9.30
N VAL A 99 -8.14 -5.64 8.33
CA VAL A 99 -7.46 -5.81 7.03
C VAL A 99 -8.45 -5.74 5.88
N ILE A 100 -8.20 -4.83 4.94
CA ILE A 100 -8.88 -4.75 3.64
C ILE A 100 -7.84 -4.87 2.53
N PHE A 101 -8.18 -5.64 1.51
CA PHE A 101 -7.47 -5.63 0.23
C PHE A 101 -8.28 -4.91 -0.82
N ILE A 102 -7.60 -4.17 -1.68
CA ILE A 102 -8.17 -3.56 -2.88
C ILE A 102 -7.32 -4.02 -4.05
N GLU A 103 -7.96 -4.48 -5.12
CA GLU A 103 -7.28 -4.94 -6.33
C GLU A 103 -7.82 -4.17 -7.53
N GLN A 104 -6.92 -3.64 -8.36
CA GLN A 104 -7.26 -2.88 -9.56
C GLN A 104 -6.29 -3.23 -10.69
N ASN A 105 -6.77 -3.16 -11.92
CA ASN A 105 -5.93 -3.35 -13.12
C ASN A 105 -5.23 -2.06 -13.57
N GLU A 106 -5.64 -0.92 -13.02
CA GLU A 106 -5.09 0.40 -13.29
C GLU A 106 -4.96 1.19 -12.00
N ILE A 107 -4.00 2.12 -11.95
CA ILE A 107 -3.81 2.97 -10.78
C ILE A 107 -4.84 4.09 -10.77
N ASN A 108 -5.75 4.04 -9.79
CA ASN A 108 -6.55 5.20 -9.43
C ASN A 108 -5.68 6.20 -8.63
N THR A 109 -5.08 7.16 -9.32
CA THR A 109 -4.19 8.16 -8.70
C THR A 109 -4.87 9.02 -7.66
N ASP A 110 -6.15 9.33 -7.84
CA ASP A 110 -6.93 10.13 -6.89
C ASP A 110 -7.16 9.36 -5.60
N PHE A 111 -7.47 8.07 -5.70
CA PHE A 111 -7.58 7.20 -4.55
C PHE A 111 -6.23 7.07 -3.83
N LEU A 112 -5.15 6.78 -4.56
CA LEU A 112 -3.81 6.62 -3.98
C LEU A 112 -3.35 7.90 -3.26
N LYS A 113 -3.51 9.08 -3.87
CA LYS A 113 -3.21 10.36 -3.21
C LYS A 113 -4.06 10.55 -1.95
N SER A 114 -5.36 10.26 -2.05
CA SER A 114 -6.31 10.45 -0.95
C SER A 114 -6.01 9.53 0.24
N ILE A 115 -5.72 8.24 0.01
CA ILE A 115 -5.41 7.29 1.09
C ILE A 115 -4.07 7.63 1.75
N LEU A 116 -3.05 8.01 0.96
CA LEU A 116 -1.75 8.39 1.50
C LEU A 116 -1.81 9.70 2.29
N LEU A 117 -2.58 10.69 1.82
CA LEU A 117 -2.82 11.92 2.55
C LEU A 117 -3.37 11.61 3.94
N ARG A 118 -4.42 10.78 4.02
CA ARG A 118 -5.05 10.38 5.29
C ARG A 118 -4.11 9.61 6.21
N HIS A 119 -3.31 8.72 5.64
CA HIS A 119 -2.28 7.97 6.36
C HIS A 119 -1.25 8.90 7.02
N PHE A 120 -0.63 9.80 6.25
CA PHE A 120 0.41 10.69 6.79
C PHE A 120 -0.14 11.76 7.73
N ASN A 121 -1.36 12.22 7.47
CA ASN A 121 -2.03 13.21 8.30
C ASN A 121 -2.39 12.67 9.70
N PHE A 122 -2.54 11.36 9.87
CA PHE A 122 -2.81 10.74 11.17
C PHE A 122 -1.71 11.05 12.19
N GLU A 123 -0.45 10.92 11.80
CA GLU A 123 0.70 11.25 12.67
C GLU A 123 0.76 12.72 13.05
N LEU A 124 0.24 13.60 12.19
CA LEU A 124 0.18 15.05 12.44
C LEU A 124 -1.11 15.49 13.12
N ALA A 125 -2.02 14.57 13.45
CA ALA A 125 -3.36 14.85 13.94
C ALA A 125 -4.10 15.91 13.10
N LYS A 126 -3.99 15.83 11.76
CA LYS A 126 -4.49 16.84 10.82
C LYS A 126 -5.57 16.28 9.90
N GLU A 127 -6.77 16.86 9.87
CA GLU A 127 -7.78 16.41 8.91
C GLU A 127 -7.40 16.72 7.45
N PRO A 128 -7.73 15.85 6.47
CA PRO A 128 -8.35 14.54 6.63
C PRO A 128 -7.36 13.47 7.12
N LEU A 129 -7.70 12.67 8.13
CA LEU A 129 -6.85 11.57 8.63
C LEU A 129 -7.60 10.23 8.68
N LEU A 130 -6.83 9.12 8.74
CA LEU A 130 -7.30 7.78 9.09
C LEU A 130 -6.14 7.03 9.75
N ASN A 131 -6.41 6.29 10.83
CA ASN A 131 -5.48 5.41 11.49
C ASN A 131 -5.28 4.12 10.66
N ILE A 132 -4.39 4.20 9.67
CA ILE A 132 -4.13 3.14 8.72
C ILE A 132 -2.63 2.98 8.45
N ARG A 133 -2.25 1.82 7.93
CA ARG A 133 -0.97 1.58 7.26
C ARG A 133 -1.23 1.01 5.88
N VAL A 134 -0.50 1.51 4.88
CA VAL A 134 -0.71 1.18 3.48
C VAL A 134 0.47 0.36 2.97
N LEU A 135 0.18 -0.83 2.46
CA LEU A 135 1.14 -1.62 1.69
C LEU A 135 0.63 -1.70 0.25
N LEU A 136 1.53 -1.53 -0.70
CA LEU A 136 1.23 -1.57 -2.13
C LEU A 136 2.05 -2.67 -2.79
N PHE A 137 1.40 -3.46 -3.62
CA PHE A 137 2.06 -4.28 -4.62
C PHE A 137 1.66 -3.77 -6.00
N VAL A 138 2.64 -3.61 -6.88
CA VAL A 138 2.44 -3.15 -8.25
C VAL A 138 3.15 -4.11 -9.19
N LYS A 139 2.39 -4.72 -10.10
CA LYS A 139 2.93 -5.54 -11.18
C LYS A 139 3.10 -4.66 -12.41
N MET A 140 4.34 -4.48 -12.87
CA MET A 140 4.62 -3.76 -14.12
C MET A 140 4.69 -4.75 -15.28
N LYS A 141 3.98 -4.44 -16.36
CA LYS A 141 3.88 -5.24 -17.59
C LYS A 141 5.27 -5.49 -18.17
N ASN A 142 5.62 -6.75 -18.34
CA ASN A 142 6.91 -7.20 -18.88
C ASN A 142 8.15 -6.61 -18.17
N GLN A 143 7.99 -6.18 -16.91
CA GLN A 143 9.03 -5.53 -16.12
C GLN A 143 9.08 -6.15 -14.71
N PHE A 144 9.72 -5.46 -13.78
CA PHE A 144 9.80 -5.84 -12.38
C PHE A 144 8.48 -5.59 -11.64
N SER A 145 8.29 -6.26 -10.50
CA SER A 145 7.21 -5.89 -9.58
C SER A 145 7.74 -5.04 -8.43
N ILE A 146 6.90 -4.14 -7.93
CA ILE A 146 7.22 -3.22 -6.85
C ILE A 146 6.38 -3.57 -5.64
N LEU A 147 7.01 -3.64 -4.48
CA LEU A 147 6.35 -3.76 -3.21
C LEU A 147 6.77 -2.59 -2.33
N LEU A 148 5.81 -1.80 -1.87
CA LEU A 148 6.01 -0.67 -0.98
C LEU A 148 5.31 -0.95 0.35
N ASP A 149 6.07 -0.84 1.42
CA ASP A 149 5.55 -0.82 2.78
C ASP A 149 5.72 0.60 3.33
N ILE A 150 4.61 1.34 3.38
CA ILE A 150 4.60 2.76 3.72
C ILE A 150 4.28 2.86 5.21
N TYR A 151 5.30 3.24 5.98
CA TYR A 151 5.27 3.26 7.42
C TYR A 151 5.35 4.69 7.92
N ASP A 152 4.16 5.27 8.12
CA ASP A 152 3.93 6.56 8.75
C ASP A 152 4.96 7.64 8.38
N ASP A 153 5.48 8.39 9.34
CA ASP A 153 6.53 9.36 9.11
C ASP A 153 7.94 8.74 9.13
N ARG A 154 8.09 7.49 9.62
CA ARG A 154 9.37 6.79 9.76
C ARG A 154 9.96 6.26 8.46
N GLY A 155 9.17 6.20 7.39
CA GLY A 155 9.67 5.99 6.04
C GLY A 155 8.90 4.98 5.19
N CYS A 156 9.52 4.58 4.09
CA CYS A 156 8.98 3.57 3.18
C CYS A 156 10.04 2.53 2.84
N TYR A 157 9.68 1.26 2.96
CA TYR A 157 10.50 0.16 2.43
C TYR A 157 10.02 -0.18 1.03
N ALA A 158 10.93 -0.10 0.06
CA ALA A 158 10.68 -0.43 -1.33
C ALA A 158 11.46 -1.68 -1.72
N TYR A 159 10.78 -2.61 -2.40
CA TYR A 159 11.38 -3.82 -2.95
C TYR A 159 11.01 -3.93 -4.43
N TYR A 160 12.01 -4.21 -5.26
CA TYR A 160 11.90 -4.38 -6.71
C TYR A 160 12.34 -5.80 -7.07
N LEU A 161 11.51 -6.47 -7.88
CA LEU A 161 11.53 -7.91 -8.11
C LEU A 161 11.64 -8.29 -9.58
#